data_AF-A0A928YW17-F1
#
_entry.id   AF-A0A928YW17-F1
#
_cell.length_a   1.000
_cell.length_b   1.000
_cell.length_c   1.000
_cell.angle_alpha   90.00
_cell.angle_beta   90.00
_cell.angle_gamma   90.00
#
_symmetry.space_group_name_H-M   'P 1'
#
loop_
_entity.id
_entity.type
_entity.pdbx_description
1 polymer ?
#
loop_
_entity_poly.entity_id
_entity_poly.type
_entity_poly.pdbx_seq_one_letter_code
_entity_poly.pdbx_strand_id
1 'polypeptide(L)'
;MQKKSWFTNFVRVIQGKADAAIAVIDDRQVPQLELPQPANWAKRTTQVIMFGLVVGLGWSIFARMEVVVTARGKLEPLSSAQSVQPRFNGVISAVLVKEGQKVRAGQVLMQLDKGDLLNQLKTLSTQRELLVKQVAVLRLARQGQPINAQVQRAFRIPPELYNRVQNRQLLTAQLTGNPSGLSPDQLQRYRLFVRELQDVQAENRLQLGNLRVQESGANSDLTNNSSQLRVEQELVARLNELVKQGAISRTDYLRRVVGVNDLQNEVNQSQVQRGQIAMSQIQAQVSGRKAIDELYRNVQDQLAQLDNQLDSSIEASQQRIIQLNGQLQQLRSDLKAQELRSPVDGVVFDIKQKVAGTAVRPGDVLMQISPDESLVANVQVANSDIADLRVGLPVDVRLDAYPFTEFGSIQGAITRISSDAVPVSEQSPNAGTVFPVTVVLKQSLQKRDKKFSLSPGMTLNANIKVRSRAPISLVADQVVKLFDSTKNIR
;
A
#
# COMPACT_ATOMS: atom_id res chain seq x y z
N MET A 1 25.06 33.50 131.55
CA MET A 1 25.74 34.08 130.37
C MET A 1 24.74 34.24 129.24
N GLN A 2 24.39 35.49 128.92
CA GLN A 2 23.48 35.92 127.86
C GLN A 2 24.15 35.77 126.48
N LYS A 3 23.36 35.33 125.48
CA LYS A 3 23.47 35.61 124.02
C LYS A 3 23.04 34.38 123.21
N LYS A 4 21.72 34.22 123.03
CA LYS A 4 21.11 33.46 121.90
C LYS A 4 19.66 33.94 121.67
N SER A 5 19.46 35.26 121.78
CA SER A 5 18.18 35.99 121.79
C SER A 5 17.65 36.40 120.41
N TRP A 6 18.26 35.95 119.30
CA TRP A 6 17.85 36.37 117.96
C TRP A 6 17.20 35.26 117.13
N PHE A 7 17.64 34.00 117.31
CA PHE A 7 17.00 32.85 116.66
C PHE A 7 15.58 32.57 117.20
N THR A 8 15.33 32.92 118.46
CA THR A 8 14.01 32.82 119.11
C THR A 8 12.95 33.74 118.49
N ASN A 9 13.34 34.82 117.81
CA ASN A 9 12.37 35.73 117.17
C ASN A 9 12.07 35.36 115.72
N PHE A 10 13.02 34.76 114.98
CA PHE A 10 12.77 34.33 113.60
C PHE A 10 11.88 33.08 113.53
N VAL A 11 12.08 32.12 114.44
CA VAL A 11 11.23 30.92 114.56
C VAL A 11 9.81 31.29 115.01
N ARG A 12 9.65 32.31 115.86
CA ARG A 12 8.34 32.76 116.37
C ARG A 12 7.47 33.45 115.31
N VAL A 13 8.06 34.03 114.27
CA VAL A 13 7.31 34.65 113.14
C VAL A 13 6.82 33.61 112.13
N ILE A 14 7.56 32.51 111.95
CA ILE A 14 7.12 31.38 111.11
C ILE A 14 6.08 30.53 111.86
N GLN A 15 6.20 30.40 113.19
CA GLN A 15 5.16 29.81 114.04
C GLN A 15 3.85 30.64 114.00
N GLY A 16 3.92 31.98 114.08
CA GLY A 16 2.70 32.81 114.07
C GLY A 16 1.87 32.83 112.77
N LYS A 17 2.43 32.45 111.61
CA LYS A 17 1.68 32.33 110.35
C LYS A 17 1.27 30.90 110.01
N ALA A 18 1.97 29.89 110.56
CA ALA A 18 1.52 28.50 110.49
C ALA A 18 0.33 28.27 111.44
N ASP A 19 0.36 28.83 112.66
CA ASP A 19 -0.68 28.63 113.67
C ASP A 19 -2.03 29.29 113.26
N ALA A 20 -2.00 30.34 112.42
CA ALA A 20 -3.20 30.98 111.86
C ALA A 20 -3.85 30.22 110.69
N ALA A 21 -3.12 29.31 110.02
CA ALA A 21 -3.68 28.42 108.99
C ALA A 21 -4.10 27.06 109.58
N ILE A 22 -3.49 26.66 110.70
CA ILE A 22 -3.79 25.42 111.42
C ILE A 22 -5.08 25.55 112.26
N ALA A 23 -5.44 26.76 112.72
CA ALA A 23 -6.67 27.01 113.50
C ALA A 23 -8.00 26.99 112.70
N VAL A 24 -7.97 26.84 111.36
CA VAL A 24 -9.18 26.72 110.52
C VAL A 24 -9.46 25.27 110.09
N ILE A 25 -8.54 24.35 110.36
CA ILE A 25 -8.63 22.95 109.89
C ILE A 25 -8.87 21.97 111.07
N ASP A 26 -8.77 22.44 112.32
CA ASP A 26 -8.82 21.62 113.54
C ASP A 26 -10.22 21.51 114.20
N ASP A 27 -11.31 21.59 113.43
CA ASP A 27 -12.67 21.34 113.98
C ASP A 27 -13.61 20.62 112.99
N ARG A 28 -13.10 19.60 112.31
CA ARG A 28 -13.96 18.59 111.68
C ARG A 28 -13.47 17.21 112.06
N GLN A 29 -14.08 16.66 113.12
CA GLN A 29 -14.07 15.23 113.37
C GLN A 29 -14.48 14.52 112.08
N VAL A 30 -13.53 13.79 111.47
CA VAL A 30 -13.78 12.96 110.30
C VAL A 30 -14.36 11.64 110.81
N PRO A 31 -15.65 11.35 110.61
CA PRO A 31 -16.18 10.04 110.96
C PRO A 31 -15.51 8.99 110.07
N GLN A 32 -15.15 7.84 110.65
CA GLN A 32 -14.71 6.68 109.87
C GLN A 32 -15.85 6.29 108.91
N LEU A 33 -15.71 6.59 107.62
CA LEU A 33 -16.61 6.11 106.59
C LEU A 33 -16.36 4.61 106.38
N GLU A 34 -17.18 3.77 107.01
CA GLU A 34 -17.46 2.45 106.47
C GLU A 34 -18.17 2.64 105.13
N LEU A 35 -17.45 2.41 104.02
CA LEU A 35 -18.05 2.43 102.68
C LEU A 35 -19.11 1.32 102.63
N PRO A 36 -20.39 1.63 102.34
CA PRO A 36 -21.40 0.60 102.17
C PRO A 36 -20.98 -0.34 101.04
N GLN A 37 -21.09 -1.66 101.26
CA GLN A 37 -20.80 -2.63 100.21
C GLN A 37 -21.63 -2.27 98.97
N PRO A 38 -21.04 -2.19 97.76
CA PRO A 38 -21.74 -1.72 96.58
C PRO A 38 -22.94 -2.63 96.31
N ALA A 39 -24.12 -2.01 96.31
CA ALA A 39 -25.39 -2.69 96.11
C ALA A 39 -25.36 -3.53 94.83
N ASN A 40 -26.00 -4.71 94.84
CA ASN A 40 -25.92 -5.67 93.74
C ASN A 40 -26.36 -5.10 92.38
N TRP A 41 -27.22 -4.07 92.37
CA TRP A 41 -27.62 -3.36 91.15
C TRP A 41 -26.46 -2.54 90.53
N ALA A 42 -25.60 -1.91 91.34
CA ALA A 42 -24.43 -1.18 90.86
C ALA A 42 -23.38 -2.13 90.26
N LYS A 43 -23.18 -3.31 90.86
CA LYS A 43 -22.33 -4.35 90.26
C LYS A 43 -22.89 -4.84 88.92
N ARG A 44 -24.21 -5.03 88.82
CA ARG A 44 -24.88 -5.44 87.57
C ARG A 44 -24.81 -4.35 86.49
N THR A 45 -25.00 -3.08 86.81
CA THR A 45 -24.89 -2.00 85.82
C THR A 45 -23.46 -1.84 85.33
N THR A 46 -22.45 -1.92 86.20
CA THR A 46 -21.04 -1.94 85.78
C THR A 46 -20.73 -3.14 84.90
N GLN A 47 -21.22 -4.35 85.23
CA GLN A 47 -21.03 -5.54 84.41
C GLN A 47 -21.70 -5.43 83.03
N VAL A 48 -22.91 -4.85 82.94
CA VAL A 48 -23.59 -4.61 81.66
C VAL A 48 -22.84 -3.60 80.80
N ILE A 49 -22.31 -2.53 81.39
CA ILE A 49 -21.49 -1.55 80.68
C ILE A 49 -20.18 -2.21 80.19
N MET A 50 -19.53 -3.00 81.03
CA MET A 50 -18.28 -3.68 80.69
C MET A 50 -18.51 -4.75 79.61
N PHE A 51 -19.61 -5.51 79.70
CA PHE A 51 -20.01 -6.45 78.65
C PHE A 51 -20.36 -5.73 77.35
N GLY A 52 -21.12 -4.64 77.39
CA GLY A 52 -21.45 -3.82 76.23
C GLY A 52 -20.21 -3.20 75.57
N LEU A 53 -19.21 -2.81 76.36
CA LEU A 53 -17.93 -2.32 75.88
C LEU A 53 -17.11 -3.44 75.23
N VAL A 54 -17.06 -4.64 75.82
CA VAL A 54 -16.39 -5.81 75.23
C VAL A 54 -17.09 -6.26 73.94
N VAL A 55 -18.43 -6.26 73.91
CA VAL A 55 -19.22 -6.57 72.71
C VAL A 55 -19.04 -5.51 71.64
N GLY A 56 -19.02 -4.22 72.01
CA GLY A 56 -18.78 -3.11 71.09
C GLY A 56 -17.37 -3.14 70.50
N LEU A 57 -16.35 -3.43 71.32
CA LEU A 57 -14.97 -3.64 70.86
C LEU A 57 -14.85 -4.87 69.97
N GLY A 58 -15.49 -5.98 70.35
CA GLY A 58 -15.57 -7.19 69.54
C GLY A 58 -16.22 -6.92 68.18
N TRP A 59 -17.37 -6.25 68.16
CA TRP A 59 -18.07 -5.85 66.93
C TRP A 59 -17.23 -4.89 66.08
N SER A 60 -16.54 -3.94 66.70
CA SER A 60 -15.65 -2.99 66.02
C SER A 60 -14.43 -3.65 65.36
N ILE A 61 -14.02 -4.84 65.82
CA ILE A 61 -12.97 -5.64 65.19
C ILE A 61 -13.50 -6.36 63.94
N PHE A 62 -14.74 -6.86 63.97
CA PHE A 62 -15.34 -7.62 62.86
C PHE A 62 -16.04 -6.74 61.81
N ALA A 63 -16.55 -5.58 62.18
CA ALA A 63 -17.22 -4.65 61.27
C ALA A 63 -16.23 -4.15 60.22
N ARG A 64 -16.65 -4.12 58.94
CA ARG A 64 -15.86 -3.61 57.82
C ARG A 64 -16.48 -2.32 57.31
N MET A 65 -15.79 -1.20 57.47
CA MET A 65 -16.14 0.11 56.91
C MET A 65 -15.37 0.34 55.61
N GLU A 66 -16.06 0.79 54.56
CA GLU A 66 -15.43 1.18 53.30
C GLU A 66 -14.76 2.57 53.43
N VAL A 67 -13.49 2.65 53.07
CA VAL A 67 -12.77 3.93 52.93
C VAL A 67 -12.87 4.35 51.47
N VAL A 68 -13.46 5.53 51.25
CA VAL A 68 -13.63 6.11 49.91
C VAL A 68 -12.72 7.31 49.72
N VAL A 69 -12.11 7.40 48.53
CA VAL A 69 -11.39 8.59 48.07
C VAL A 69 -12.32 9.35 47.14
N THR A 70 -12.58 10.62 47.46
CA THR A 70 -13.43 11.50 46.64
C THR A 70 -12.57 12.27 45.66
N ALA A 71 -12.90 12.20 44.39
CA ALA A 71 -12.15 12.87 43.34
C ALA A 71 -13.10 13.56 42.36
N ARG A 72 -12.74 14.77 41.91
CA ARG A 72 -13.55 15.57 40.97
C ARG A 72 -13.10 15.33 39.56
N GLY A 73 -14.02 15.28 38.61
CA GLY A 73 -13.71 14.98 37.21
C GLY A 73 -14.73 15.52 36.23
N LYS A 74 -14.53 15.16 34.97
CA LYS A 74 -15.45 15.43 33.86
C LYS A 74 -15.57 14.21 32.95
N LEU A 75 -16.70 14.10 32.26
CA LEU A 75 -16.89 13.10 31.21
C LEU A 75 -16.15 13.51 29.94
N GLU A 76 -15.31 12.61 29.44
CA GLU A 76 -14.60 12.78 28.17
C GLU A 76 -14.84 11.55 27.28
N PRO A 77 -14.87 11.71 25.95
CA PRO A 77 -14.90 10.56 25.06
C PRO A 77 -13.63 9.73 25.24
N LEU A 78 -13.76 8.39 25.16
CA LEU A 78 -12.61 7.49 25.25
C LEU A 78 -11.54 7.81 24.20
N SER A 79 -11.99 8.15 22.99
CA SER A 79 -11.15 8.54 21.85
C SER A 79 -11.26 10.03 21.58
N SER A 80 -10.14 10.70 21.31
CA SER A 80 -10.15 12.10 20.89
C SER A 80 -10.93 12.31 19.59
N ALA A 81 -11.48 13.51 19.40
CA ALA A 81 -12.20 13.86 18.19
C ALA A 81 -11.32 13.67 16.95
N GLN A 82 -11.83 12.96 15.95
CA GLN A 82 -11.11 12.68 14.71
C GLN A 82 -11.26 13.86 13.75
N SER A 83 -10.15 14.47 13.36
CA SER A 83 -10.16 15.57 12.39
C SER A 83 -10.32 15.05 10.97
N VAL A 84 -11.31 15.55 10.25
CA VAL A 84 -11.49 15.27 8.82
C VAL A 84 -10.78 16.36 8.02
N GLN A 85 -9.75 15.95 7.31
CA GLN A 85 -8.90 16.82 6.49
C GLN A 85 -8.90 16.32 5.04
N PRO A 86 -8.82 17.22 4.05
CA PRO A 86 -8.68 16.82 2.67
C PRO A 86 -7.27 16.29 2.45
N ARG A 87 -7.14 15.28 1.57
CA ARG A 87 -5.83 14.74 1.18
C ARG A 87 -5.22 15.47 -0.03
N PHE A 88 -6.05 16.19 -0.76
CA PHE A 88 -5.71 16.88 -2.00
C PHE A 88 -6.28 18.28 -2.01
N ASN A 89 -5.68 19.13 -2.83
CA ASN A 89 -6.15 20.48 -3.09
C ASN A 89 -7.47 20.38 -3.89
N GLY A 90 -8.45 21.22 -3.58
CA GLY A 90 -9.70 21.22 -4.32
C GLY A 90 -10.62 22.36 -3.90
N VAL A 91 -11.72 22.52 -4.63
CA VAL A 91 -12.78 23.48 -4.30
C VAL A 91 -13.97 22.72 -3.74
N ILE A 92 -14.53 23.17 -2.62
CA ILE A 92 -15.71 22.57 -2.03
C ILE A 92 -16.89 22.72 -2.99
N SER A 93 -17.43 21.61 -3.49
CA SER A 93 -18.61 21.61 -4.35
C SER A 93 -19.89 21.59 -3.52
N ALA A 94 -19.95 20.72 -2.51
CA ALA A 94 -21.11 20.60 -1.62
C ALA A 94 -20.73 20.10 -0.22
N VAL A 95 -21.40 20.65 0.80
CA VAL A 95 -21.37 20.16 2.18
C VAL A 95 -22.66 19.39 2.44
N LEU A 96 -22.57 18.09 2.70
CA LEU A 96 -23.72 17.19 2.79
C LEU A 96 -24.20 16.96 4.23
N VAL A 97 -23.47 17.47 5.21
CA VAL A 97 -23.76 17.28 6.64
C VAL A 97 -23.93 18.60 7.37
N LYS A 98 -24.70 18.55 8.46
CA LYS A 98 -24.91 19.67 9.39
C LYS A 98 -24.19 19.41 10.70
N GLU A 99 -23.89 20.48 11.41
CA GLU A 99 -23.31 20.43 12.74
C GLU A 99 -24.28 19.75 13.72
N GLY A 100 -23.77 18.84 14.56
CA GLY A 100 -24.59 18.01 15.46
C GLY A 100 -25.27 16.80 14.80
N GLN A 101 -25.08 16.57 13.49
CA GLN A 101 -25.65 15.41 12.80
C GLN A 101 -24.89 14.12 13.15
N LYS A 102 -25.62 13.03 13.42
CA LYS A 102 -25.05 11.69 13.52
C LYS A 102 -24.66 11.17 12.14
N VAL A 103 -23.43 10.68 12.01
CA VAL A 103 -22.85 10.13 10.78
C VAL A 103 -22.30 8.74 11.02
N ARG A 104 -22.31 7.92 9.97
CA ARG A 104 -21.72 6.57 10.01
C ARG A 104 -20.33 6.55 9.38
N ALA A 105 -19.50 5.61 9.78
CA ALA A 105 -18.22 5.32 9.13
C ALA A 105 -18.44 5.09 7.62
N GLY A 106 -17.64 5.75 6.80
CA GLY A 106 -17.75 5.73 5.33
C GLY A 106 -18.82 6.65 4.74
N GLN A 107 -19.68 7.28 5.53
CA GLN A 107 -20.66 8.26 5.03
C GLN A 107 -19.97 9.47 4.44
N VAL A 108 -20.43 9.94 3.27
CA VAL A 108 -19.90 11.14 2.62
C VAL A 108 -20.35 12.39 3.39
N LEU A 109 -19.39 13.22 3.76
CA LEU A 109 -19.59 14.44 4.54
C LEU A 109 -19.52 15.69 3.66
N MET A 110 -18.54 15.71 2.76
CA MET A 110 -18.27 16.82 1.87
C MET A 110 -17.77 16.30 0.53
N GLN A 111 -18.14 16.98 -0.55
CA GLN A 111 -17.66 16.70 -1.90
C GLN A 111 -16.88 17.88 -2.43
N LEU A 112 -15.68 17.61 -2.92
CA LEU A 112 -14.87 18.53 -3.69
C LEU A 112 -15.25 18.44 -5.18
N ASP A 113 -14.94 19.49 -5.94
CA ASP A 113 -15.18 19.51 -7.38
C ASP A 113 -14.39 18.41 -8.10
N LYS A 114 -15.08 17.71 -9.01
CA LYS A 114 -14.55 16.59 -9.77
C LYS A 114 -14.43 16.91 -11.26
N GLY A 115 -14.89 18.07 -11.72
CA GLY A 115 -15.00 18.41 -13.15
C GLY A 115 -13.70 18.16 -13.93
N ASP A 116 -12.60 18.75 -13.46
CA ASP A 116 -11.29 18.62 -14.12
C ASP A 116 -10.78 17.18 -14.14
N LEU A 117 -10.90 16.47 -13.02
CA LEU A 117 -10.45 15.08 -12.89
C LEU A 117 -11.29 14.13 -13.76
N LEU A 118 -12.60 14.38 -13.90
CA LEU A 118 -13.46 13.61 -14.80
C LEU A 118 -13.12 13.86 -16.27
N ASN A 119 -12.82 15.11 -16.64
CA ASN A 119 -12.37 15.45 -17.99
C ASN A 119 -11.03 14.81 -18.32
N GLN A 120 -10.07 14.82 -17.38
CA GLN A 120 -8.81 14.10 -17.52
C GLN A 120 -9.03 12.58 -17.64
N LEU A 121 -9.93 12.01 -16.83
CA LEU A 121 -10.24 10.57 -16.88
C LEU A 121 -10.79 10.17 -18.24
N LYS A 122 -11.72 10.97 -18.78
CA LYS A 122 -12.29 10.75 -20.11
C LYS A 122 -11.23 10.86 -21.22
N THR A 123 -10.32 11.82 -21.10
CA THR A 123 -9.26 12.04 -22.09
C THR A 123 -8.28 10.86 -22.09
N LEU A 124 -7.76 10.47 -20.92
CA LEU A 124 -6.82 9.36 -20.79
C LEU A 124 -7.46 8.00 -21.13
N SER A 125 -8.74 7.79 -20.80
CA SER A 125 -9.44 6.56 -21.16
C SER A 125 -9.64 6.43 -22.66
N THR A 126 -9.97 7.53 -23.34
CA THR A 126 -10.09 7.58 -24.81
C THR A 126 -8.74 7.33 -25.48
N GLN A 127 -7.66 7.95 -24.98
CA GLN A 127 -6.30 7.71 -25.49
C GLN A 127 -5.88 6.23 -25.32
N ARG A 128 -6.14 5.65 -24.15
CA ARG A 128 -5.89 4.22 -23.89
C ARG A 128 -6.67 3.34 -24.87
N GLU A 129 -7.96 3.62 -25.06
CA GLU A 129 -8.81 2.83 -25.96
C GLU A 129 -8.28 2.86 -27.40
N LEU A 130 -7.87 4.04 -27.88
CA LEU A 130 -7.26 4.18 -29.20
C LEU A 130 -5.99 3.34 -29.35
N LEU A 131 -5.09 3.37 -28.35
CA LEU A 131 -3.86 2.57 -28.37
C LEU A 131 -4.14 1.07 -28.32
N VAL A 132 -5.14 0.63 -27.55
CA VAL A 132 -5.55 -0.78 -27.51
C VAL A 132 -6.04 -1.24 -28.89
N LYS A 133 -6.86 -0.42 -29.57
CA LYS A 133 -7.31 -0.69 -30.93
C LYS A 133 -6.15 -0.74 -31.92
N GLN A 134 -5.21 0.20 -31.82
CA GLN A 134 -4.00 0.22 -32.64
C GLN A 134 -3.16 -1.06 -32.46
N VAL A 135 -2.93 -1.50 -31.22
CA VAL A 135 -2.19 -2.74 -30.95
C VAL A 135 -2.93 -3.96 -31.51
N ALA A 136 -4.26 -4.02 -31.40
CA ALA A 136 -5.04 -5.10 -31.99
C ALA A 136 -4.85 -5.19 -33.51
N VAL A 137 -4.95 -4.05 -34.20
CA VAL A 137 -4.72 -3.94 -35.66
C VAL A 137 -3.31 -4.40 -36.03
N LEU A 138 -2.29 -3.92 -35.32
CA LEU A 138 -0.89 -4.30 -35.58
C LEU A 138 -0.65 -5.80 -35.37
N ARG A 139 -1.28 -6.43 -34.37
CA ARG A 139 -1.20 -7.89 -34.15
C ARG A 139 -1.89 -8.69 -35.25
N LEU A 140 -3.06 -8.24 -35.71
CA LEU A 140 -3.76 -8.87 -36.84
C LEU A 140 -2.92 -8.77 -38.12
N ALA A 141 -2.33 -7.61 -38.36
CA ALA A 141 -1.41 -7.40 -39.47
C ALA A 141 -0.22 -8.35 -39.41
N ARG A 142 0.37 -8.52 -38.22
CA ARG A 142 1.46 -9.46 -37.97
C ARG A 142 1.10 -10.92 -38.19
N GLN A 143 -0.14 -11.30 -37.89
CA GLN A 143 -0.67 -12.64 -38.14
C GLN A 143 -1.00 -12.88 -39.63
N GLY A 144 -0.87 -11.88 -40.50
CA GLY A 144 -1.18 -11.99 -41.92
C GLY A 144 -2.66 -11.95 -42.25
N GLN A 145 -3.50 -11.48 -41.31
CA GLN A 145 -4.94 -11.38 -41.56
C GLN A 145 -5.28 -10.17 -42.45
N PRO A 146 -6.20 -10.32 -43.42
CA PRO A 146 -6.65 -9.22 -44.25
C PRO A 146 -7.46 -8.21 -43.44
N ILE A 147 -7.01 -6.96 -43.41
CA ILE A 147 -7.76 -5.84 -42.85
C ILE A 147 -8.55 -5.19 -43.98
N ASN A 148 -9.84 -5.52 -44.06
CA ASN A 148 -10.72 -4.91 -45.04
C ASN A 148 -11.13 -3.48 -44.66
N ALA A 149 -11.70 -2.74 -45.61
CA ALA A 149 -12.15 -1.36 -45.42
C ALA A 149 -13.24 -1.22 -44.34
N GLN A 150 -13.97 -2.29 -44.03
CA GLN A 150 -15.00 -2.29 -42.99
C GLN A 150 -14.38 -2.30 -41.59
N VAL A 151 -13.32 -3.10 -41.38
CA VAL A 151 -12.48 -3.07 -40.17
C VAL A 151 -11.80 -1.71 -40.05
N GLN A 152 -11.29 -1.13 -41.13
CA GLN A 152 -10.70 0.22 -41.10
C GLN A 152 -11.67 1.28 -40.55
N ARG A 153 -12.92 1.29 -41.02
CA ARG A 153 -13.96 2.23 -40.56
C ARG A 153 -14.39 1.95 -39.13
N ALA A 154 -14.54 0.68 -38.74
CA ALA A 154 -14.92 0.29 -37.38
C ALA A 154 -13.87 0.70 -36.34
N PHE A 155 -12.58 0.60 -36.68
CA PHE A 155 -11.48 0.88 -35.76
C PHE A 155 -10.90 2.30 -35.88
N ARG A 156 -11.38 3.14 -36.81
CA ARG A 156 -10.86 4.50 -37.10
C ARG A 156 -9.33 4.52 -37.20
N ILE A 157 -8.79 3.57 -37.96
CA ILE A 157 -7.34 3.33 -38.04
C ILE A 157 -6.67 4.52 -38.74
N PRO A 158 -5.61 5.12 -38.17
CA PRO A 158 -4.77 6.10 -38.86
C PRO A 158 -4.31 5.61 -40.24
N PRO A 159 -4.26 6.48 -41.26
CA PRO A 159 -3.92 6.09 -42.64
C PRO A 159 -2.51 5.49 -42.74
N GLU A 160 -1.56 5.96 -41.94
CA GLU A 160 -0.20 5.41 -41.93
C GLU A 160 -0.15 3.93 -41.51
N LEU A 161 -0.93 3.57 -40.48
CA LEU A 161 -0.98 2.19 -40.00
C LEU A 161 -1.64 1.31 -41.04
N TYR A 162 -2.72 1.78 -41.67
CA TYR A 162 -3.36 1.07 -42.75
C TYR A 162 -2.37 0.77 -43.89
N ASN A 163 -1.60 1.78 -44.32
CA ASN A 163 -0.59 1.62 -45.37
C ASN A 163 0.48 0.58 -45.01
N ARG A 164 0.92 0.52 -43.74
CA ARG A 164 1.89 -0.51 -43.27
C ARG A 164 1.31 -1.91 -43.34
N VAL A 165 0.07 -2.10 -42.90
CA VAL A 165 -0.61 -3.41 -42.98
C VAL A 165 -0.76 -3.86 -44.42
N GLN A 166 -1.22 -2.96 -45.27
CA GLN A 166 -1.37 -3.21 -46.70
C GLN A 166 0.00 -3.59 -47.30
N ASN A 167 1.06 -2.81 -47.05
CA ASN A 167 2.39 -3.11 -47.58
C ASN A 167 2.90 -4.49 -47.15
N ARG A 168 2.70 -4.88 -45.88
CA ARG A 168 3.05 -6.22 -45.40
C ARG A 168 2.32 -7.33 -46.17
N GLN A 169 1.02 -7.15 -46.45
CA GLN A 169 0.23 -8.11 -47.21
C GLN A 169 0.77 -8.28 -48.64
N LEU A 170 1.19 -7.19 -49.28
CA LEU A 170 1.84 -7.25 -50.60
C LEU A 170 3.13 -8.07 -50.55
N LEU A 171 4.04 -7.77 -49.62
CA LEU A 171 5.30 -8.51 -49.47
C LEU A 171 5.06 -9.99 -49.15
N THR A 172 4.07 -10.28 -48.31
CA THR A 172 3.68 -11.66 -48.00
C THR A 172 3.12 -12.38 -49.22
N ALA A 173 2.30 -11.71 -50.04
CA ALA A 173 1.78 -12.26 -51.29
C ALA A 173 2.90 -12.53 -52.30
N GLN A 174 3.91 -11.66 -52.40
CA GLN A 174 5.09 -11.85 -53.25
C GLN A 174 5.90 -13.11 -52.86
N LEU A 175 6.01 -13.41 -51.57
CA LEU A 175 6.70 -14.61 -51.09
C LEU A 175 5.85 -15.89 -51.22
N THR A 176 4.56 -15.81 -50.90
CA THR A 176 3.66 -16.98 -50.85
C THR A 176 3.01 -17.33 -52.19
N GLY A 177 3.03 -16.40 -53.15
CA GLY A 177 2.33 -16.53 -54.42
C GLY A 177 0.80 -16.38 -54.32
N ASN A 178 0.26 -15.97 -53.17
CA ASN A 178 -1.17 -15.84 -52.94
C ASN A 178 -1.61 -14.36 -52.90
N PRO A 179 -2.26 -13.83 -53.95
CA PRO A 179 -2.71 -12.43 -54.00
C PRO A 179 -4.02 -12.14 -53.26
N SER A 180 -4.52 -13.09 -52.46
CA SER A 180 -5.79 -12.95 -51.74
C SER A 180 -5.74 -11.77 -50.75
N GLY A 181 -6.76 -10.90 -50.81
CA GLY A 181 -6.91 -9.77 -49.88
C GLY A 181 -6.11 -8.52 -50.25
N LEU A 182 -5.43 -8.50 -51.40
CA LEU A 182 -4.76 -7.29 -51.90
C LEU A 182 -5.76 -6.28 -52.44
N SER A 183 -5.48 -4.99 -52.23
CA SER A 183 -6.20 -3.90 -52.89
C SER A 183 -5.88 -3.82 -54.39
N PRO A 184 -6.70 -3.15 -55.22
CA PRO A 184 -6.47 -3.09 -56.67
C PRO A 184 -5.09 -2.53 -57.08
N ASP A 185 -4.59 -1.49 -56.39
CA ASP A 185 -3.25 -0.93 -56.62
C ASP A 185 -2.15 -1.95 -56.31
N GLN A 186 -2.30 -2.69 -55.22
CA GLN A 186 -1.33 -3.70 -54.82
C GLN A 186 -1.36 -4.92 -55.72
N LEU A 187 -2.53 -5.30 -56.24
CA LEU A 187 -2.63 -6.35 -57.23
C LEU A 187 -1.86 -5.99 -58.50
N GLN A 188 -1.88 -4.71 -58.90
CA GLN A 188 -1.06 -4.21 -60.01
C GLN A 188 0.44 -4.33 -59.69
N ARG A 189 0.87 -3.91 -58.50
CA ARG A 189 2.28 -4.06 -58.05
C ARG A 189 2.73 -5.51 -57.97
N TYR A 190 1.87 -6.40 -57.46
CA TYR A 190 2.12 -7.84 -57.43
C TYR A 190 2.27 -8.41 -58.84
N ARG A 191 1.40 -8.01 -59.79
CA ARG A 191 1.51 -8.44 -61.19
C ARG A 191 2.80 -7.96 -61.86
N LEU A 192 3.27 -6.75 -61.52
CA LEU A 192 4.58 -6.27 -62.01
C LEU A 192 5.73 -7.13 -61.45
N PHE A 193 5.69 -7.50 -60.17
CA PHE A 193 6.67 -8.41 -59.59
C PHE A 193 6.65 -9.81 -60.24
N VAL A 194 5.46 -10.37 -60.49
CA VAL A 194 5.33 -11.65 -61.19
C VAL A 194 5.87 -11.56 -62.63
N ARG A 195 5.65 -10.43 -63.31
CA ARG A 195 6.22 -10.18 -64.64
C ARG A 195 7.75 -10.14 -64.59
N GLU A 196 8.33 -9.42 -63.62
CA GLU A 196 9.79 -9.38 -63.42
C GLU A 196 10.37 -10.81 -63.24
N LEU A 197 9.73 -11.65 -62.43
CA LEU A 197 10.14 -13.06 -62.27
C LEU A 197 10.07 -13.84 -63.59
N GLN A 198 9.02 -13.61 -64.39
CA GLN A 198 8.86 -14.26 -65.70
C GLN A 198 9.92 -13.78 -66.69
N ASP A 199 10.28 -12.50 -66.68
CA ASP A 199 11.26 -11.90 -67.57
C ASP A 199 12.66 -12.46 -67.26
N VAL A 200 13.06 -12.54 -65.99
CA VAL A 200 14.33 -13.17 -65.55
C VAL A 200 14.40 -14.64 -65.96
N GLN A 201 13.30 -15.38 -65.81
CA GLN A 201 13.22 -16.78 -66.23
C GLN A 201 13.31 -16.94 -67.76
N ALA A 202 12.65 -16.06 -68.51
CA ALA A 202 12.68 -16.06 -69.97
C ALA A 202 14.08 -15.75 -70.50
N GLU A 203 14.76 -14.74 -69.94
CA GLU A 203 16.14 -14.39 -70.28
C GLU A 203 17.10 -15.56 -70.04
N ASN A 204 17.00 -16.20 -68.87
CA ASN A 204 17.82 -17.38 -68.57
C ASN A 204 17.57 -18.52 -69.56
N ARG A 205 16.29 -18.78 -69.89
CA ARG A 205 15.91 -19.81 -70.85
C ARG A 205 16.47 -19.53 -72.24
N LEU A 206 16.48 -18.27 -72.68
CA LEU A 206 17.09 -17.86 -73.95
C LEU A 206 18.60 -18.07 -73.94
N GLN A 207 19.29 -17.68 -72.86
CA GLN A 207 20.73 -17.89 -72.71
C GLN A 207 21.11 -19.36 -72.78
N LEU A 208 20.38 -20.23 -72.07
CA LEU A 208 20.59 -21.69 -72.14
C LEU A 208 20.26 -22.26 -73.51
N GLY A 209 19.24 -21.73 -74.19
CA GLY A 209 18.93 -22.09 -75.57
C GLY A 209 20.09 -21.82 -76.52
N ASN A 210 20.68 -20.63 -76.46
CA ASN A 210 21.83 -20.25 -77.28
C ASN A 210 23.04 -21.14 -77.00
N LEU A 211 23.33 -21.43 -75.73
CA LEU A 211 24.45 -22.31 -75.35
C LEU A 211 24.22 -23.77 -75.79
N ARG A 212 22.98 -24.25 -75.83
CA ARG A 212 22.66 -25.58 -76.38
C ARG A 212 22.87 -25.65 -77.89
N VAL A 213 22.54 -24.59 -78.62
CA VAL A 213 22.81 -24.51 -80.06
C VAL A 213 24.32 -24.52 -80.32
N GLN A 214 25.11 -23.76 -79.55
CA GLN A 214 26.57 -23.77 -79.63
C GLN A 214 27.16 -25.15 -79.30
N GLU A 215 26.65 -25.81 -78.26
CA GLU A 215 27.06 -27.17 -77.89
C GLU A 215 26.77 -28.18 -79.01
N SER A 216 25.60 -28.10 -79.65
CA SER A 216 25.24 -28.95 -80.78
C SER A 216 26.18 -28.74 -81.98
N GLY A 217 26.57 -27.50 -82.25
CA GLY A 217 27.59 -27.17 -83.26
C GLY A 217 28.94 -27.80 -82.91
N ALA A 218 29.45 -27.54 -81.71
CA ALA A 218 30.73 -28.09 -81.25
C ALA A 218 30.75 -29.63 -81.22
N ASN A 219 29.62 -30.27 -80.91
CA ASN A 219 29.48 -31.73 -80.99
C ASN A 219 29.54 -32.25 -82.41
N SER A 220 28.96 -31.51 -83.37
CA SER A 220 29.02 -31.86 -84.79
C SER A 220 30.46 -31.75 -85.31
N ASP A 221 31.17 -30.67 -84.96
CA ASP A 221 32.58 -30.48 -85.33
C ASP A 221 33.48 -31.57 -84.75
N LEU A 222 33.30 -31.89 -83.46
CA LEU A 222 34.02 -32.98 -82.82
C LEU A 222 33.75 -34.33 -83.48
N THR A 223 32.50 -34.58 -83.89
CA THR A 223 32.11 -35.82 -84.58
C THR A 223 32.76 -35.89 -85.96
N ASN A 224 32.79 -34.79 -86.70
CA ASN A 224 33.44 -34.70 -88.01
C ASN A 224 34.96 -34.92 -87.90
N ASN A 225 35.63 -34.16 -87.02
CA ASN A 225 37.07 -34.23 -86.83
C ASN A 225 37.51 -35.59 -86.31
N SER A 226 36.76 -36.20 -85.38
CA SER A 226 37.07 -37.54 -84.88
C SER A 226 36.85 -38.63 -85.94
N SER A 227 35.89 -38.45 -86.83
CA SER A 227 35.67 -39.37 -87.95
C SER A 227 36.79 -39.26 -88.99
N GLN A 228 37.22 -38.04 -89.34
CA GLN A 228 38.35 -37.81 -90.24
C GLN A 228 39.65 -38.36 -89.66
N LEU A 229 39.92 -38.11 -88.38
CA LEU A 229 41.07 -38.64 -87.66
C LEU A 229 41.12 -40.17 -87.72
N ARG A 230 39.97 -40.84 -87.53
CA ARG A 230 39.89 -42.31 -87.61
C ARG A 230 40.27 -42.83 -88.99
N VAL A 231 39.77 -42.18 -90.05
CA VAL A 231 40.07 -42.55 -91.44
C VAL A 231 41.56 -42.33 -91.75
N GLU A 232 42.13 -41.18 -91.36
CA GLU A 232 43.55 -40.90 -91.57
C GLU A 232 44.48 -41.82 -90.75
N GLN A 233 44.10 -42.18 -89.52
CA GLN A 233 44.81 -43.20 -88.74
C GLN A 233 44.82 -44.57 -89.42
N GLU A 234 43.69 -44.98 -90.01
CA GLU A 234 43.60 -46.23 -90.76
C GLU A 234 44.47 -46.20 -92.03
N LEU A 235 44.46 -45.08 -92.77
CA LEU A 235 45.31 -44.85 -93.93
C LEU A 235 46.80 -44.94 -93.55
N VAL A 236 47.22 -44.25 -92.49
CA VAL A 236 48.61 -44.30 -92.00
C VAL A 236 49.00 -45.74 -91.62
N ALA A 237 48.12 -46.49 -90.96
CA ALA A 237 48.38 -47.88 -90.60
C ALA A 237 48.58 -48.78 -91.84
N ARG A 238 47.74 -48.62 -92.87
CA ARG A 238 47.89 -49.35 -94.15
C ARG A 238 49.15 -48.94 -94.90
N LEU A 239 49.47 -47.65 -94.93
CA LEU A 239 50.68 -47.12 -95.57
C LEU A 239 51.96 -47.59 -94.88
N ASN A 240 51.96 -47.77 -93.56
CA ASN A 240 53.11 -48.28 -92.82
C ASN A 240 53.58 -49.65 -93.33
N GLU A 241 52.64 -50.55 -93.64
CA GLU A 241 52.96 -51.85 -94.23
C GLU A 241 53.55 -51.72 -95.64
N LEU A 242 53.03 -50.80 -96.46
CA LEU A 242 53.55 -50.53 -97.80
C LEU A 242 54.95 -49.89 -97.78
N VAL A 243 55.24 -49.02 -96.81
CA VAL A 243 56.58 -48.45 -96.61
C VAL A 243 57.60 -49.54 -96.25
N LYS A 244 57.23 -50.50 -95.38
CA LYS A 244 58.11 -51.63 -95.02
C LYS A 244 58.47 -52.49 -96.23
N GLN A 245 57.57 -52.58 -97.20
CA GLN A 245 57.77 -53.30 -98.47
C GLN A 245 58.50 -52.46 -99.53
N GLY A 246 58.87 -51.21 -99.24
CA GLY A 246 59.54 -50.31 -100.18
C GLY A 246 58.64 -49.75 -101.29
N ALA A 247 57.31 -49.92 -101.19
CA ALA A 247 56.36 -49.57 -102.25
C ALA A 247 55.95 -48.08 -102.27
N ILE A 248 56.30 -47.30 -101.24
CA ILE A 248 55.99 -45.86 -101.15
C ILE A 248 57.10 -45.08 -100.43
N SER A 249 57.21 -43.77 -100.71
CA SER A 249 58.20 -42.88 -100.08
C SER A 249 57.98 -42.69 -98.57
N ARG A 250 59.07 -42.70 -97.81
CA ARG A 250 59.07 -42.39 -96.36
C ARG A 250 58.59 -40.97 -96.07
N THR A 251 58.85 -40.02 -96.96
CA THR A 251 58.41 -38.62 -96.79
C THR A 251 56.89 -38.50 -96.87
N ASP A 252 56.26 -39.26 -97.77
CA ASP A 252 54.80 -39.25 -97.94
C ASP A 252 54.11 -39.87 -96.73
N TYR A 253 54.68 -40.95 -96.19
CA TYR A 253 54.23 -41.53 -94.92
C TYR A 253 54.32 -40.53 -93.76
N LEU A 254 55.49 -39.89 -93.57
CA LEU A 254 55.66 -38.92 -92.47
C LEU A 254 54.73 -37.71 -92.61
N ARG A 255 54.45 -37.24 -93.83
CA ARG A 255 53.47 -36.17 -94.07
C ARG A 255 52.07 -36.58 -93.61
N ARG A 256 51.67 -37.84 -93.79
CA ARG A 256 50.39 -38.37 -93.30
C ARG A 256 50.36 -38.50 -91.77
N VAL A 257 51.47 -38.90 -91.15
CA VAL A 257 51.60 -38.91 -89.67
C VAL A 257 51.43 -37.51 -89.07
N VAL A 258 52.02 -36.48 -89.70
CA VAL A 258 51.82 -35.09 -89.29
C VAL A 258 50.33 -34.71 -89.40
N GLY A 259 49.66 -35.07 -90.50
CA GLY A 259 48.22 -34.83 -90.66
C GLY A 259 47.35 -35.49 -89.57
N VAL A 260 47.71 -36.70 -89.12
CA VAL A 260 47.05 -37.35 -87.96
C VAL A 260 47.25 -36.53 -86.67
N ASN A 261 48.46 -36.02 -86.43
CA ASN A 261 48.73 -35.19 -85.25
C ASN A 261 47.96 -33.86 -85.31
N ASP A 262 47.85 -33.24 -86.48
CA ASP A 262 47.09 -32.01 -86.69
C ASP A 262 45.60 -32.25 -86.40
N LEU A 263 45.00 -33.29 -86.99
CA LEU A 263 43.62 -33.70 -86.71
C LEU A 263 43.40 -34.08 -85.23
N GLN A 264 44.38 -34.72 -84.59
CA GLN A 264 44.31 -35.05 -83.18
C GLN A 264 44.29 -33.78 -82.31
N ASN A 265 45.08 -32.77 -82.67
CA ASN A 265 45.05 -31.48 -82.00
C ASN A 265 43.71 -30.76 -82.21
N GLU A 266 43.13 -30.81 -83.42
CA GLU A 266 41.80 -30.26 -83.68
C GLU A 266 40.72 -30.96 -82.85
N VAL A 267 40.72 -32.29 -82.75
CA VAL A 267 39.79 -33.04 -81.88
C VAL A 267 39.94 -32.62 -80.42
N ASN A 268 41.18 -32.49 -79.93
CA ASN A 268 41.44 -32.04 -78.56
C ASN A 268 40.92 -30.61 -78.32
N GLN A 269 41.10 -29.71 -79.30
CA GLN A 269 40.56 -28.34 -79.23
C GLN A 269 39.02 -28.35 -79.20
N SER A 270 38.37 -29.13 -80.06
CA SER A 270 36.89 -29.28 -80.05
C SER A 270 36.39 -29.86 -78.72
N GLN A 271 37.12 -30.80 -78.11
CA GLN A 271 36.80 -31.34 -76.78
C GLN A 271 36.86 -30.28 -75.68
N VAL A 272 37.92 -29.46 -75.67
CA VAL A 272 38.07 -28.35 -74.72
C VAL A 272 36.97 -27.33 -74.92
N GLN A 273 36.66 -26.95 -76.17
CA GLN A 273 35.59 -26.02 -76.48
C GLN A 273 34.23 -26.52 -75.99
N ARG A 274 33.90 -27.80 -76.19
CA ARG A 274 32.69 -28.40 -75.63
C ARG A 274 32.67 -28.35 -74.11
N GLY A 275 33.80 -28.65 -73.46
CA GLY A 275 33.94 -28.53 -72.01
C GLY A 275 33.70 -27.11 -71.50
N GLN A 276 34.22 -26.10 -72.20
CA GLN A 276 33.99 -24.69 -71.90
C GLN A 276 32.51 -24.31 -72.03
N ILE A 277 31.82 -24.75 -73.09
CA ILE A 277 30.37 -24.50 -73.27
C ILE A 277 29.56 -25.15 -72.16
N ALA A 278 29.87 -26.40 -71.78
CA ALA A 278 29.21 -27.09 -70.66
C ALA A 278 29.38 -26.32 -69.34
N MET A 279 30.57 -25.78 -69.07
CA MET A 279 30.80 -24.91 -67.92
C MET A 279 30.00 -23.61 -67.99
N SER A 280 29.92 -22.97 -69.16
CA SER A 280 29.08 -21.78 -69.37
C SER A 280 27.60 -22.06 -69.14
N GLN A 281 27.11 -23.26 -69.51
CA GLN A 281 25.73 -23.68 -69.24
C GLN A 281 25.46 -23.81 -67.74
N ILE A 282 26.35 -24.46 -66.99
CA ILE A 282 26.23 -24.59 -65.53
C ILE A 282 26.25 -23.20 -64.89
N GLN A 283 27.17 -22.34 -65.31
CA GLN A 283 27.28 -20.98 -64.79
C GLN A 283 26.00 -20.17 -65.06
N ALA A 284 25.43 -20.26 -66.27
CA ALA A 284 24.17 -19.61 -66.63
C ALA A 284 22.98 -20.14 -65.81
N GLN A 285 22.92 -21.44 -65.53
CA GLN A 285 21.88 -22.01 -64.66
C GLN A 285 21.99 -21.49 -63.23
N VAL A 286 23.22 -21.43 -62.69
CA VAL A 286 23.47 -20.93 -61.34
C VAL A 286 23.18 -19.44 -61.24
N SER A 287 23.59 -18.63 -62.22
CA SER A 287 23.32 -17.19 -62.22
C SER A 287 21.82 -16.88 -62.29
N GLY A 288 21.06 -17.60 -63.11
CA GLY A 288 19.60 -17.42 -63.18
C GLY A 288 18.90 -17.76 -61.88
N ARG A 289 19.28 -18.88 -61.24
CA ARG A 289 18.76 -19.23 -59.92
C ARG A 289 19.10 -18.18 -58.87
N LYS A 290 20.35 -17.71 -58.85
CA LYS A 290 20.79 -16.65 -57.94
C LYS A 290 19.99 -15.36 -58.12
N ALA A 291 19.71 -14.94 -59.36
CA ALA A 291 18.93 -13.74 -59.63
C ALA A 291 17.50 -13.83 -59.05
N ILE A 292 16.86 -14.99 -59.19
CA ILE A 292 15.54 -15.24 -58.59
C ILE A 292 15.62 -15.28 -57.06
N ASP A 293 16.62 -15.96 -56.51
CA ASP A 293 16.84 -16.02 -55.06
C ASP A 293 17.08 -14.63 -54.48
N GLU A 294 17.80 -13.76 -55.18
CA GLU A 294 18.06 -12.37 -54.77
C GLU A 294 16.78 -11.53 -54.74
N LEU A 295 15.89 -11.69 -55.73
CA LEU A 295 14.57 -11.05 -55.73
C LEU A 295 13.75 -11.48 -54.51
N TYR A 296 13.71 -12.78 -54.20
CA TYR A 296 13.00 -13.28 -53.02
C TYR A 296 13.65 -12.81 -51.72
N ARG A 297 14.99 -12.80 -51.63
CA ARG A 297 15.71 -12.29 -50.46
C ARG A 297 15.42 -10.82 -50.20
N ASN A 298 15.37 -9.99 -51.24
CA ASN A 298 15.03 -8.57 -51.09
C ASN A 298 13.63 -8.41 -50.49
N VAL A 299 12.63 -9.13 -51.00
CA VAL A 299 11.27 -9.12 -50.44
C VAL A 299 11.26 -9.64 -48.99
N GLN A 300 12.02 -10.69 -48.69
CA GLN A 300 12.14 -11.25 -47.35
C GLN A 300 12.78 -10.26 -46.37
N ASP A 301 13.83 -9.56 -46.78
CA ASP A 301 14.50 -8.54 -45.97
C ASP A 301 13.58 -7.34 -45.71
N GLN A 302 12.86 -6.87 -46.74
CA GLN A 302 11.85 -5.82 -46.58
C GLN A 302 10.74 -6.24 -45.62
N LEU A 303 10.27 -7.48 -45.71
CA LEU A 303 9.26 -8.02 -44.81
C LEU A 303 9.80 -8.13 -43.38
N ALA A 304 11.02 -8.61 -43.18
CA ALA A 304 11.65 -8.71 -41.87
C ALA A 304 11.84 -7.34 -41.21
N GLN A 305 12.32 -6.34 -41.98
CA GLN A 305 12.43 -4.96 -41.50
C GLN A 305 11.07 -4.39 -41.09
N LEU A 306 10.03 -4.62 -41.91
CA LEU A 306 8.68 -4.18 -41.60
C LEU A 306 8.12 -4.88 -40.35
N ASP A 307 8.31 -6.19 -40.22
CA ASP A 307 7.85 -6.96 -39.06
C ASP A 307 8.56 -6.50 -37.77
N ASN A 308 9.85 -6.17 -37.84
CA ASN A 308 10.58 -5.58 -36.71
C ASN A 308 10.05 -4.18 -36.33
N GLN A 309 9.70 -3.35 -37.33
CA GLN A 309 9.09 -2.04 -37.09
C GLN A 309 7.68 -2.16 -36.47
N LEU A 310 6.89 -3.14 -36.91
CA LEU A 310 5.58 -3.43 -36.33
C LEU A 310 5.72 -3.86 -34.87
N ASP A 311 6.70 -4.70 -34.55
CA ASP A 311 6.99 -5.12 -33.18
C ASP A 311 7.39 -3.99 -32.27
N SER A 312 8.36 -3.20 -32.71
CA SER A 312 8.80 -2.04 -31.96
C SER A 312 7.63 -1.09 -31.69
N SER A 313 6.71 -0.94 -32.65
CA SER A 313 5.50 -0.14 -32.51
C SER A 313 4.48 -0.76 -31.54
N ILE A 314 4.31 -2.08 -31.59
CA ILE A 314 3.44 -2.86 -30.68
C ILE A 314 3.96 -2.73 -29.24
N GLU A 315 5.25 -2.96 -29.02
CA GLU A 315 5.89 -2.86 -27.72
C GLU A 315 5.81 -1.44 -27.15
N ALA A 316 6.16 -0.43 -27.95
CA ALA A 316 6.05 0.98 -27.55
C ALA A 316 4.61 1.34 -27.15
N SER A 317 3.62 0.90 -27.93
CA SER A 317 2.20 1.13 -27.64
C SER A 317 1.74 0.37 -26.38
N GLN A 318 2.21 -0.85 -26.16
CA GLN A 318 1.94 -1.62 -24.93
C GLN A 318 2.52 -0.94 -23.69
N GLN A 319 3.76 -0.48 -23.76
CA GLN A 319 4.39 0.27 -22.68
C GLN A 319 3.60 1.55 -22.37
N ARG A 320 3.14 2.26 -23.41
CA ARG A 320 2.29 3.44 -23.22
C ARG A 320 0.94 3.09 -22.58
N ILE A 321 0.32 1.97 -22.94
CA ILE A 321 -0.91 1.48 -22.30
C ILE A 321 -0.66 1.18 -20.81
N ILE A 322 0.46 0.56 -20.45
CA ILE A 322 0.80 0.28 -19.05
C ILE A 322 0.96 1.59 -18.26
N GLN A 323 1.67 2.57 -18.82
CA GLN A 323 1.81 3.91 -18.21
C GLN A 323 0.44 4.57 -18.01
N LEU A 324 -0.41 4.58 -19.04
CA LEU A 324 -1.76 5.14 -18.97
C LEU A 324 -2.64 4.40 -17.96
N ASN A 325 -2.50 3.08 -17.83
CA ASN A 325 -3.23 2.32 -16.81
C ASN A 325 -2.83 2.76 -15.40
N GLY A 326 -1.53 2.96 -15.16
CA GLY A 326 -1.03 3.50 -13.89
C GLY A 326 -1.59 4.90 -13.60
N GLN A 327 -1.56 5.80 -14.59
CA GLN A 327 -2.14 7.15 -14.47
C GLN A 327 -3.66 7.11 -14.22
N LEU A 328 -4.40 6.24 -14.92
CA LEU A 328 -5.84 6.06 -14.72
C LEU A 328 -6.17 5.49 -13.33
N GLN A 329 -5.35 4.57 -12.81
CA GLN A 329 -5.52 4.03 -11.47
C GLN A 329 -5.27 5.10 -10.41
N GLN A 330 -4.23 5.92 -10.59
CA GLN A 330 -3.96 7.06 -9.73
C GLN A 330 -5.13 8.04 -9.76
N LEU A 331 -5.55 8.46 -10.95
CA LEU A 331 -6.64 9.42 -11.13
C LEU A 331 -7.97 8.93 -10.57
N ARG A 332 -8.27 7.63 -10.68
CA ARG A 332 -9.44 7.02 -10.03
C ARG A 332 -9.36 7.06 -8.52
N SER A 333 -8.16 6.91 -7.96
CA SER A 333 -7.94 7.02 -6.51
C SER A 333 -8.10 8.47 -6.04
N ASP A 334 -7.59 9.42 -6.83
CA ASP A 334 -7.75 10.86 -6.57
C ASP A 334 -9.23 11.27 -6.65
N LEU A 335 -9.98 10.79 -7.64
CA LEU A 335 -11.43 11.00 -7.76
C LEU A 335 -12.22 10.45 -6.56
N LYS A 336 -11.84 9.28 -6.03
CA LYS A 336 -12.44 8.73 -4.81
C LYS A 336 -12.11 9.62 -3.60
N ALA A 337 -10.91 10.19 -3.56
CA ALA A 337 -10.47 11.07 -2.48
C ALA A 337 -11.10 12.48 -2.52
N GLN A 338 -11.76 12.86 -3.63
CA GLN A 338 -12.57 14.09 -3.69
C GLN A 338 -13.86 13.99 -2.85
N GLU A 339 -14.23 12.79 -2.40
CA GLU A 339 -15.31 12.59 -1.44
C GLU A 339 -14.72 12.40 -0.04
N LEU A 340 -14.87 13.40 0.82
CA LEU A 340 -14.48 13.27 2.21
C LEU A 340 -15.52 12.44 2.95
N ARG A 341 -15.07 11.34 3.55
CA ARG A 341 -15.90 10.38 4.26
C ARG A 341 -15.54 10.33 5.73
N SER A 342 -16.52 9.99 6.58
CA SER A 342 -16.28 9.79 8.00
C SER A 342 -15.38 8.57 8.24
N PRO A 343 -14.30 8.68 9.03
CA PRO A 343 -13.51 7.52 9.43
C PRO A 343 -14.21 6.65 10.49
N VAL A 344 -15.15 7.21 11.27
CA VAL A 344 -15.79 6.57 12.43
C VAL A 344 -17.29 6.87 12.49
N ASP A 345 -18.06 6.08 13.24
CA ASP A 345 -19.44 6.43 13.60
C ASP A 345 -19.42 7.50 14.69
N GLY A 346 -20.18 8.58 14.54
CA GLY A 346 -20.09 9.70 15.48
C GLY A 346 -21.00 10.89 15.18
N VAL A 347 -20.75 12.00 15.87
CA VAL A 347 -21.44 13.28 15.69
C VAL A 347 -20.47 14.30 15.12
N VAL A 348 -20.91 15.04 14.10
CA VAL A 348 -20.10 16.09 13.45
C VAL A 348 -20.04 17.34 14.33
N PHE A 349 -18.84 17.88 14.52
CA PHE A 349 -18.53 19.05 15.34
C PHE A 349 -17.59 20.02 14.60
N ASP A 350 -17.67 21.32 14.89
CA ASP A 350 -16.77 22.38 14.39
C ASP A 350 -16.59 22.38 12.86
N ILE A 351 -17.68 22.51 12.10
CA ILE A 351 -17.61 22.64 10.64
C ILE A 351 -17.09 24.04 10.29
N LYS A 352 -15.82 24.15 9.90
CA LYS A 352 -15.17 25.45 9.63
C LYS A 352 -15.61 26.08 8.31
N GLN A 353 -15.82 25.26 7.27
CA GLN A 353 -16.20 25.73 5.94
C GLN A 353 -17.58 25.22 5.54
N LYS A 354 -18.57 26.13 5.59
CA LYS A 354 -19.99 25.83 5.31
C LYS A 354 -20.43 26.25 3.89
N VAL A 355 -19.58 26.97 3.16
CA VAL A 355 -19.91 27.60 1.87
C VAL A 355 -19.26 26.83 0.72
N ALA A 356 -20.05 26.52 -0.32
CA ALA A 356 -19.52 25.95 -1.56
C ALA A 356 -18.71 27.01 -2.35
N GLY A 357 -17.67 26.58 -3.06
CA GLY A 357 -16.79 27.44 -3.84
C GLY A 357 -15.51 27.87 -3.13
N THR A 358 -15.31 27.49 -1.86
CA THR A 358 -14.06 27.77 -1.13
C THR A 358 -12.98 26.74 -1.46
N ALA A 359 -11.76 27.21 -1.71
CA ALA A 359 -10.61 26.35 -1.96
C ALA A 359 -10.01 25.83 -0.65
N VAL A 360 -9.63 24.55 -0.63
CA VAL A 360 -9.04 23.87 0.53
C VAL A 360 -7.69 23.24 0.16
N ARG A 361 -6.80 23.15 1.14
CA ARG A 361 -5.47 22.56 1.01
C ARG A 361 -5.32 21.31 1.88
N PRO A 362 -4.43 20.37 1.50
CA PRO A 362 -4.10 19.22 2.32
C PRO A 362 -3.67 19.65 3.73
N GLY A 363 -4.26 19.02 4.74
CA GLY A 363 -4.02 19.34 6.15
C GLY A 363 -4.99 20.36 6.76
N ASP A 364 -5.79 21.06 5.96
CA ASP A 364 -6.82 21.95 6.49
C ASP A 364 -7.87 21.13 7.25
N VAL A 365 -8.10 21.46 8.53
CA VAL A 365 -9.16 20.83 9.33
C VAL A 365 -10.50 21.41 8.90
N LEU A 366 -11.32 20.61 8.20
CA LEU A 366 -12.63 21.06 7.70
C LEU A 366 -13.74 20.83 8.72
N MET A 367 -13.67 19.72 9.45
CA MET A 367 -14.58 19.36 10.54
C MET A 367 -13.96 18.32 11.47
N GLN A 368 -14.54 18.14 12.65
CA GLN A 368 -14.19 17.09 13.59
C GLN A 368 -15.36 16.14 13.81
N ILE A 369 -15.06 14.88 14.10
CA ILE A 369 -16.08 13.87 14.40
C ILE A 369 -15.78 13.32 15.78
N SER A 370 -16.75 13.47 16.68
CA SER A 370 -16.70 12.83 17.99
C SER A 370 -17.31 11.43 17.86
N PRO A 371 -16.55 10.36 18.14
CA PRO A 371 -17.08 8.99 18.11
C PRO A 371 -18.28 8.81 19.03
N ASP A 372 -19.29 8.04 18.62
CA ASP A 372 -20.43 7.63 19.49
C ASP A 372 -19.99 6.46 20.39
N GLU A 373 -18.89 6.66 21.12
CA GLU A 373 -18.26 5.69 22.02
C GLU A 373 -18.71 5.91 23.48
N SER A 374 -18.49 4.90 24.32
CA SER A 374 -18.73 5.02 25.76
C SER A 374 -17.88 6.15 26.36
N LEU A 375 -18.53 7.10 27.01
CA LEU A 375 -17.86 8.16 27.77
C LEU A 375 -17.11 7.55 28.96
N VAL A 376 -15.91 8.07 29.22
CA VAL A 376 -15.13 7.76 30.40
C VAL A 376 -15.10 8.96 31.33
N ALA A 377 -15.08 8.70 32.62
CA ALA A 377 -14.88 9.74 33.62
C ALA A 377 -13.38 9.95 33.82
N ASN A 378 -12.90 11.13 33.44
CA ASN A 378 -11.53 11.56 33.74
C ASN A 378 -11.56 12.34 35.06
N VAL A 379 -10.99 11.74 36.10
CA VAL A 379 -11.08 12.22 37.47
C VAL A 379 -9.71 12.62 37.99
N GLN A 380 -9.63 13.76 38.63
CA GLN A 380 -8.42 14.31 39.23
C GLN A 380 -8.34 13.88 40.70
N VAL A 381 -7.35 13.05 41.01
CA VAL A 381 -7.12 12.55 42.37
C VAL A 381 -5.97 13.31 43.01
N ALA A 382 -6.11 13.65 44.29
CA ALA A 382 -5.06 14.33 45.05
C ALA A 382 -3.81 13.44 45.19
N ASN A 383 -2.62 14.06 45.15
CA ASN A 383 -1.35 13.36 45.32
C ASN A 383 -1.28 12.56 46.65
N SER A 384 -1.95 13.01 47.71
CA SER A 384 -2.00 12.28 48.99
C SER A 384 -2.65 10.89 48.89
N ASP A 385 -3.54 10.70 47.92
CA ASP A 385 -4.44 9.54 47.86
C ASP A 385 -4.06 8.57 46.73
N ILE A 386 -3.03 8.90 45.93
CA ILE A 386 -2.60 8.11 44.77
C ILE A 386 -2.02 6.74 45.15
N ALA A 387 -1.31 6.66 46.28
CA ALA A 387 -0.63 5.44 46.73
C ALA A 387 -1.61 4.29 47.04
N ASP A 388 -2.85 4.66 47.38
CA ASP A 388 -3.92 3.74 47.75
C ASP A 388 -4.67 3.23 46.48
N LEU A 389 -4.53 3.89 45.32
CA LEU A 389 -5.24 3.55 44.09
C LEU A 389 -4.64 2.36 43.32
N ARG A 390 -5.52 1.53 42.73
CA ARG A 390 -5.17 0.42 41.83
C ARG A 390 -6.16 0.31 40.69
N VAL A 391 -5.66 -0.17 39.54
CA VAL A 391 -6.51 -0.53 38.40
C VAL A 391 -7.47 -1.65 38.81
N GLY A 392 -8.75 -1.52 38.44
CA GLY A 392 -9.82 -2.47 38.75
C GLY A 392 -10.64 -2.13 40.00
N LEU A 393 -10.27 -1.13 40.81
CA LEU A 393 -11.07 -0.73 41.96
C LEU A 393 -12.47 -0.22 41.54
N PRO A 394 -13.53 -0.57 42.28
CA PRO A 394 -14.87 -0.09 42.00
C PRO A 394 -15.01 1.39 42.39
N VAL A 395 -15.69 2.15 41.53
CA VAL A 395 -15.89 3.60 41.66
C VAL A 395 -17.37 3.93 41.53
N ASP A 396 -17.89 4.69 42.48
CA ASP A 396 -19.24 5.24 42.41
C ASP A 396 -19.17 6.68 41.87
N VAL A 397 -19.62 6.88 40.63
CA VAL A 397 -19.60 8.17 39.95
C VAL A 397 -20.94 8.88 40.11
N ARG A 398 -20.91 10.11 40.63
CA ARG A 398 -22.08 10.98 40.79
C ARG A 398 -21.94 12.16 39.85
N LEU A 399 -22.93 12.39 39.00
CA LEU A 399 -22.92 13.50 38.05
C LEU A 399 -23.55 14.74 38.68
N ASP A 400 -22.93 15.91 38.53
CA ASP A 400 -23.48 17.13 39.12
C ASP A 400 -24.76 17.59 38.40
N ALA A 401 -24.88 17.29 37.10
CA ALA A 401 -26.06 17.58 36.28
C ALA A 401 -27.30 16.74 36.67
N TYR A 402 -27.12 15.65 37.43
CA TYR A 402 -28.19 14.74 37.85
C TYR A 402 -28.10 14.47 39.35
N PRO A 403 -28.97 15.10 40.18
CA PRO A 403 -28.93 14.95 41.63
C PRO A 403 -28.94 13.48 42.08
N PHE A 404 -27.95 13.10 42.91
CA PHE A 404 -27.76 11.70 43.32
C PHE A 404 -28.95 11.12 44.11
N THR A 405 -29.72 11.96 44.79
CA THR A 405 -30.93 11.57 45.55
C THR A 405 -32.00 10.98 44.64
N GLU A 406 -32.03 11.41 43.39
CA GLU A 406 -33.02 11.01 42.42
C GLU A 406 -32.53 9.99 41.40
N PHE A 407 -31.24 10.03 41.05
CA PHE A 407 -30.65 9.27 39.94
C PHE A 407 -29.61 8.23 40.39
N GLY A 408 -29.21 8.23 41.67
CA GLY A 408 -28.20 7.31 42.19
C GLY A 408 -26.79 7.60 41.68
N SER A 409 -25.89 6.63 41.83
CA SER A 409 -24.51 6.66 41.31
C SER A 409 -24.34 5.69 40.14
N ILE A 410 -23.47 6.04 39.20
CA ILE A 410 -23.04 5.16 38.12
C ILE A 410 -21.86 4.35 38.62
N GLN A 411 -21.99 3.03 38.63
CA GLN A 411 -20.88 2.14 38.95
C GLN A 411 -19.89 2.11 37.79
N GLY A 412 -18.61 2.31 38.11
CA GLY A 412 -17.49 2.23 37.19
C GLY A 412 -16.31 1.47 37.81
N ALA A 413 -15.25 1.31 37.03
CA ALA A 413 -14.00 0.75 37.50
C ALA A 413 -12.81 1.55 36.98
N ILE A 414 -11.77 1.70 37.80
CA ILE A 414 -10.53 2.34 37.37
C ILE A 414 -9.88 1.48 36.28
N THR A 415 -9.60 2.08 35.13
CA THR A 415 -8.95 1.39 34.00
C THR A 415 -7.52 1.86 33.82
N ARG A 416 -7.26 3.15 34.02
CA ARG A 416 -5.93 3.75 33.87
C ARG A 416 -5.69 4.79 34.96
N ILE A 417 -4.48 4.77 35.52
CA ILE A 417 -3.96 5.79 36.42
C ILE A 417 -2.78 6.43 35.69
N SER A 418 -2.79 7.75 35.53
CA SER A 418 -1.66 8.46 34.92
C SER A 418 -0.42 8.34 35.81
N SER A 419 0.73 8.11 35.18
CA SER A 419 2.03 8.03 35.86
C SER A 419 2.62 9.40 36.19
N ASP A 420 1.99 10.47 35.71
CA ASP A 420 2.47 11.85 35.84
C ASP A 420 1.39 12.74 36.45
N ALA A 421 1.84 13.73 37.24
CA ALA A 421 0.98 14.65 37.97
C ALA A 421 0.79 15.94 37.17
N VAL A 422 -0.46 16.38 37.03
CA VAL A 422 -0.83 17.58 36.28
C VAL A 422 -1.22 18.69 37.29
N PRO A 423 -0.81 19.96 37.07
CA PRO A 423 -1.28 21.06 37.92
C PRO A 423 -2.80 21.20 37.83
N VAL A 424 -3.46 21.51 38.96
CA VAL A 424 -4.94 21.67 39.03
C VAL A 424 -5.46 22.76 38.09
N SER A 425 -4.64 23.78 37.81
CA SER A 425 -4.93 24.83 36.84
C SER A 425 -3.64 25.30 36.16
N GLU A 426 -3.67 25.42 34.82
CA GLU A 426 -2.53 25.91 34.02
C GLU A 426 -2.15 27.37 34.36
N GLN A 427 -3.07 28.15 34.93
CA GLN A 427 -2.86 29.55 35.29
C GLN A 427 -2.28 29.75 36.70
N SER A 428 -2.19 28.69 37.51
CA SER A 428 -1.67 28.77 38.88
C SER A 428 -0.92 27.49 39.25
N PRO A 429 0.39 27.40 38.90
CA PRO A 429 1.21 26.21 39.16
C PRO A 429 1.33 25.83 40.64
N ASN A 430 1.12 26.79 41.55
CA ASN A 430 1.21 26.58 43.00
C ASN A 430 -0.07 25.99 43.62
N ALA A 431 -1.12 25.70 42.84
CA ALA A 431 -2.39 25.15 43.32
C ALA A 431 -2.35 23.64 43.65
N GLY A 432 -1.15 23.04 43.66
CA GLY A 432 -0.95 21.61 43.89
C GLY A 432 -1.07 20.78 42.62
N THR A 433 -0.62 19.53 42.70
CA THR A 433 -0.65 18.57 41.60
C THR A 433 -1.69 17.48 41.86
N VAL A 434 -2.37 17.07 40.80
CA VAL A 434 -3.36 16.01 40.80
C VAL A 434 -2.99 14.94 39.78
N PHE A 435 -3.35 13.70 40.06
CA PHE A 435 -3.15 12.58 39.16
C PHE A 435 -4.45 12.31 38.40
N PRO A 436 -4.46 12.44 37.07
CA PRO A 436 -5.61 12.05 36.26
C PRO A 436 -5.82 10.54 36.30
N VAL A 437 -7.05 10.10 36.55
CA VAL A 437 -7.46 8.71 36.61
C VAL A 437 -8.66 8.51 35.70
N THR A 438 -8.57 7.53 34.79
CA THR A 438 -9.64 7.18 33.86
C THR A 438 -10.50 6.07 34.42
N VAL A 439 -11.80 6.33 34.53
CA VAL A 439 -12.82 5.41 35.03
C VAL A 439 -13.80 5.09 33.90
N VAL A 440 -13.91 3.81 33.55
CA VAL A 440 -14.91 3.32 32.59
C VAL A 440 -16.22 3.06 33.33
N LEU A 441 -17.30 3.61 32.80
CA LEU A 441 -18.66 3.49 33.36
C LEU A 441 -19.33 2.22 32.81
N LYS A 442 -19.90 1.37 33.67
CA LYS A 442 -20.52 0.10 33.25
C LYS A 442 -21.93 0.24 32.67
N GLN A 443 -22.60 1.37 32.88
CA GLN A 443 -24.01 1.54 32.56
C GLN A 443 -24.40 3.00 32.29
N SER A 444 -25.43 3.23 31.47
CA SER A 444 -26.10 4.51 31.33
C SER A 444 -27.18 4.68 32.42
N LEU A 445 -27.39 5.92 32.89
CA LEU A 445 -28.43 6.20 33.90
C LEU A 445 -29.82 5.92 33.30
N GLN A 446 -30.56 5.00 33.93
CA GLN A 446 -31.94 4.66 33.57
C GLN A 446 -32.85 4.86 34.78
N LYS A 447 -33.92 5.65 34.58
CA LYS A 447 -35.00 5.84 35.56
C LYS A 447 -36.33 5.80 34.81
N ARG A 448 -37.25 4.90 35.20
CA ARG A 448 -38.64 4.79 34.68
C ARG A 448 -38.73 4.86 33.13
N ASP A 449 -38.09 3.90 32.44
CA ASP A 449 -38.14 3.74 30.97
C ASP A 449 -37.59 4.90 30.10
N LYS A 450 -36.93 5.92 30.69
CA LYS A 450 -36.21 6.94 29.92
C LYS A 450 -34.70 6.79 30.09
N LYS A 451 -34.00 6.58 28.97
CA LYS A 451 -32.54 6.62 28.87
C LYS A 451 -32.09 8.08 28.80
N PHE A 452 -31.26 8.51 29.75
CA PHE A 452 -30.69 9.85 29.73
C PHE A 452 -29.39 9.87 28.94
N SER A 453 -29.24 10.83 28.02
CA SER A 453 -28.04 10.99 27.21
C SER A 453 -26.98 11.71 28.05
N LEU A 454 -25.87 11.03 28.29
CA LEU A 454 -24.68 11.65 28.88
C LEU A 454 -23.97 12.46 27.78
N SER A 455 -23.50 13.66 28.12
CA SER A 455 -22.77 14.52 27.18
C SER A 455 -21.31 14.68 27.61
N PRO A 456 -20.36 14.75 26.67
CA PRO A 456 -19.00 15.18 26.97
C PRO A 456 -18.99 16.53 27.70
N GLY A 457 -18.11 16.69 28.68
CA GLY A 457 -17.93 17.93 29.45
C GLY A 457 -18.75 18.04 30.74
N MET A 458 -19.68 17.12 31.03
CA MET A 458 -20.38 17.10 32.33
C MET A 458 -19.41 16.86 33.49
N THR A 459 -19.54 17.64 34.57
CA THR A 459 -18.74 17.46 35.79
C THR A 459 -19.30 16.37 36.69
N LEU A 460 -18.40 15.72 37.42
CA LEU A 460 -18.73 14.58 38.26
C LEU A 460 -17.84 14.52 39.50
N ASN A 461 -18.37 13.86 40.53
CA ASN A 461 -17.64 13.44 41.73
C ASN A 461 -17.58 11.91 41.76
N ALA A 462 -16.37 11.36 41.77
CA ALA A 462 -16.14 9.93 41.82
C ALA A 462 -15.68 9.51 43.22
N ASN A 463 -16.38 8.57 43.82
CA ASN A 463 -16.03 7.97 45.09
C ASN A 463 -15.39 6.61 44.84
N ILE A 464 -14.08 6.54 44.97
CA ILE A 464 -13.29 5.34 44.71
C ILE A 464 -13.21 4.53 45.99
N LYS A 465 -13.64 3.25 45.96
CA LYS A 465 -13.59 2.37 47.14
C LYS A 465 -12.24 1.69 47.19
N VAL A 466 -11.38 2.11 48.12
CA VAL A 466 -9.97 1.70 48.12
C VAL A 466 -9.72 0.51 49.03
N ARG A 467 -10.25 0.55 50.25
CA ARG A 467 -10.01 -0.48 51.27
C ARG A 467 -11.18 -0.58 52.24
N SER A 468 -11.33 -1.76 52.84
CA SER A 468 -12.24 -1.96 53.97
C SER A 468 -11.43 -2.02 55.25
N ARG A 469 -11.73 -1.13 56.21
CA ARG A 469 -11.06 -1.09 57.52
C ARG A 469 -12.04 -1.32 58.65
N ALA A 470 -11.54 -1.88 59.75
CA ALA A 470 -12.31 -2.03 60.98
C ALA A 470 -12.44 -0.68 61.70
N PRO A 471 -13.62 -0.26 62.20
CA PRO A 471 -13.78 1.02 62.88
C PRO A 471 -12.77 1.28 64.00
N ILE A 472 -12.35 0.23 64.71
CA ILE A 472 -11.32 0.30 65.77
C ILE A 472 -9.99 0.91 65.26
N SER A 473 -9.66 0.71 63.98
CA SER A 473 -8.41 1.23 63.40
C SER A 473 -8.38 2.76 63.29
N LEU A 474 -9.53 3.42 63.14
CA LEU A 474 -9.59 4.89 63.11
C LEU A 474 -9.29 5.51 64.48
N VAL A 475 -9.82 4.88 65.54
CA VAL A 475 -9.55 5.27 66.93
C VAL A 475 -8.10 5.00 67.29
N ALA A 476 -7.59 3.81 66.91
CA ALA A 476 -6.18 3.47 67.11
C ALA A 476 -5.24 4.45 66.40
N ASP A 477 -5.52 4.80 65.14
CA ASP A 477 -4.72 5.79 64.39
C ASP A 477 -4.73 7.17 65.06
N GLN A 478 -5.85 7.62 65.63
CA GLN A 478 -5.90 8.87 66.40
C GLN A 478 -5.06 8.81 67.67
N VAL A 479 -5.12 7.71 68.42
CA VAL A 479 -4.30 7.51 69.62
C VAL A 479 -2.82 7.47 69.25
N VAL A 480 -2.45 6.73 68.21
CA VAL A 480 -1.07 6.66 67.71
C VAL A 480 -0.58 8.04 67.24
N LYS A 481 -1.40 8.81 66.51
CA LYS A 481 -1.04 10.18 66.12
C LYS A 481 -0.80 11.11 67.30
N LEU A 482 -1.58 10.98 68.38
CA LEU A 482 -1.37 11.74 69.60
C LEU A 482 -0.04 11.36 70.26
N PHE A 483 0.29 10.06 70.32
CA PHE A 483 1.57 9.60 70.84
C PHE A 483 2.76 10.03 69.96
N ASP A 484 2.66 9.96 68.63
CA ASP A 484 3.72 10.41 67.73
C ASP A 484 3.90 11.94 67.75
N SER A 485 2.83 12.73 67.92
CA SER A 485 2.95 14.19 68.09
C SER A 485 3.76 14.60 69.32
N THR A 486 3.79 13.75 70.36
CA THR A 486 4.63 13.98 71.55
C THR A 486 6.09 13.57 71.35
N LYS A 487 6.39 12.75 70.34
CA LYS A 487 7.75 12.32 69.99
C LYS A 487 8.53 13.33 69.15
N ASN A 488 7.83 14.26 68.49
CA ASN A 488 8.42 15.34 67.70
C ASN A 488 8.74 16.60 68.52
N ILE A 489 8.55 16.56 69.85
CA ILE A 489 9.08 17.57 70.77
C ILE A 489 10.40 17.02 71.30
N ARG A 490 11.50 17.31 70.61
CA ARG A 490 12.85 17.08 71.11
C ARG A 490 13.76 18.24 70.78
#